data_AF-A0AA43A5Y7-F1
#
_entry.id   AF-A0AA43A5Y7-F1
#
_cell.length_a   1.000
_cell.length_b   1.000
_cell.length_c   1.000
_cell.angle_alpha   90.00
_cell.angle_beta   90.00
_cell.angle_gamma   90.00
#
_symmetry.space_group_name_H-M   'P 1'
#
loop_
_entity.id
_entity.type
_entity.pdbx_description
1 polymer ?
#
loop_
_entity_poly.entity_id
_entity_poly.type
_entity_poly.pdbx_seq_one_letter_code
_entity_poly.pdbx_strand_id
1 'polypeptide(L)' 'MFKVFKERRSLRRYIDKNVETDKIEQGLKAARLSPSWNNLQCWRFLVIDNRWESKHNDQG' A
#
# COMPACT_ATOMS: atom_id res chain seq x y z
N MET A 1 -20.82 2.81 -2.72
CA MET A 1 -20.08 2.42 -1.50
C MET A 1 -20.39 0.97 -1.08
N PHE A 2 -21.60 0.64 -0.61
CA PHE A 2 -21.96 -0.71 -0.12
C PHE A 2 -21.70 -1.86 -1.11
N LYS A 3 -21.89 -1.65 -2.42
CA LYS A 3 -21.64 -2.65 -3.47
C LYS A 3 -20.19 -3.17 -3.45
N VAL A 4 -19.22 -2.27 -3.33
CA VAL A 4 -17.79 -2.60 -3.35
C VAL A 4 -17.41 -3.51 -2.18
N PHE A 5 -17.97 -3.28 -0.99
CA PHE A 5 -17.74 -4.13 0.17
C PHE A 5 -18.30 -5.54 0.01
N LYS A 6 -19.49 -5.67 -0.60
CA LYS A 6 -20.12 -6.97 -0.87
C LYS A 6 -19.39 -7.77 -1.95
N GLU A 7 -18.83 -7.10 -2.95
CA GLU A 7 -18.16 -7.74 -4.08
C GLU A 7 -16.65 -8.00 -3.83
N ARG A 8 -16.08 -7.48 -2.74
CA ARG A 8 -14.67 -7.63 -2.40
C ARG A 8 -14.29 -9.11 -2.26
N ARG A 9 -13.28 -9.52 -3.02
CA ARG A 9 -12.68 -10.86 -3.01
C ARG A 9 -11.16 -10.76 -3.09
N SER A 10 -10.47 -11.72 -2.50
CA SER A 10 -9.01 -11.77 -2.60
C SER A 10 -8.59 -12.22 -3.99
N LEU A 11 -7.91 -11.36 -4.74
CA LEU A 11 -7.29 -11.69 -6.01
C LEU A 11 -5.90 -12.32 -5.75
N ARG A 12 -5.52 -13.30 -6.57
CA ARG A 12 -4.22 -14.01 -6.48
C ARG A 12 -3.53 -14.18 -7.83
N ARG A 13 -4.08 -13.57 -8.87
CA ARG A 13 -3.52 -13.51 -10.22
C ARG A 13 -3.46 -12.05 -10.64
N TYR A 14 -2.29 -11.59 -11.03
CA TYR A 14 -2.01 -10.20 -11.36
C TYR A 14 -1.36 -10.14 -12.74
N ILE A 15 -1.57 -9.02 -13.44
CA ILE A 15 -0.87 -8.73 -14.69
C ILE A 15 0.52 -8.19 -14.39
N ASP A 16 1.47 -8.43 -15.29
CA ASP A 16 2.82 -7.87 -15.22
C ASP A 16 2.82 -6.40 -15.68
N LYS A 17 2.15 -5.57 -14.88
CA LYS A 17 2.05 -4.13 -15.10
C LYS A 17 2.22 -3.41 -13.79
N ASN A 18 3.09 -2.40 -13.80
CA ASN A 18 3.30 -1.56 -12.63
C ASN A 18 2.06 -0.74 -12.29
N VAL A 19 1.85 -0.57 -10.99
CA VAL A 19 0.80 0.29 -10.46
C VAL A 19 1.27 1.75 -10.55
N GLU A 20 0.38 2.64 -10.99
CA GLU A 20 0.64 4.07 -11.02
C GLU A 20 0.83 4.62 -9.60
N THR A 21 1.79 5.52 -9.41
CA THR A 21 2.14 6.09 -8.09
C THR A 21 0.95 6.73 -7.38
N ASP A 22 0.12 7.49 -8.09
CA ASP A 22 -1.08 8.14 -7.52
C ASP A 22 -2.05 7.13 -6.89
N LYS A 23 -2.23 5.96 -7.50
CA LYS A 23 -3.09 4.89 -6.94
C LYS A 23 -2.52 4.35 -5.62
N ILE A 24 -1.20 4.26 -5.52
CA ILE A 24 -0.50 3.84 -4.28
C ILE A 24 -0.68 4.93 -3.21
N GLU A 25 -0.45 6.19 -3.56
CA GLU A 25 -0.60 7.33 -2.65
C GLU A 25 -2.03 7.47 -2.10
N GLN A 26 -3.04 7.28 -2.95
CA GLN A 26 -4.45 7.27 -2.53
C GLN A 26 -4.73 6.16 -1.50
N GLY A 27 -4.20 4.96 -1.71
CA GLY A 27 -4.32 3.85 -0.75
C GLY A 27 -3.65 4.17 0.59
N LEU A 28 -2.44 4.73 0.56
CA LEU A 28 -1.72 5.15 1.76
C LEU A 28 -2.43 6.28 2.50
N LYS A 29 -2.99 7.25 1.78
CA LYS A 29 -3.78 8.35 2.36
C LYS A 29 -5.01 7.81 3.08
N ALA A 30 -5.74 6.88 2.48
CA ALA A 30 -6.88 6.23 3.12
C ALA A 30 -6.46 5.47 4.38
N ALA A 31 -5.34 4.76 4.34
CA ALA A 31 -4.82 4.05 5.50
C ALA A 31 -4.42 4.99 6.65
N ARG A 32 -3.80 6.14 6.36
CA ARG A 32 -3.43 7.16 7.35
C ARG A 32 -4.64 7.84 8.00
N LEU A 33 -5.73 8.01 7.24
CA LEU A 33 -6.97 8.64 7.73
C LEU A 33 -7.82 7.69 8.57
N SER A 34 -7.47 6.40 8.65
CA SER A 34 -8.17 5.46 9.51
C SER A 34 -8.07 5.91 10.98
N PRO A 35 -9.08 5.64 11.82
CA PRO A 35 -8.92 5.80 13.26
C PRO A 35 -7.83 4.85 13.78
N SER A 36 -7.10 5.30 14.81
CA SER A 36 -6.09 4.50 15.50
C SER A 36 -6.23 4.64 17.00
N TRP A 37 -5.74 3.64 17.75
CA TRP A 37 -5.75 3.67 19.20
C TRP A 37 -5.04 4.93 19.70
N ASN A 38 -5.74 5.73 20.49
CA ASN A 38 -5.26 6.99 21.06
C ASN A 38 -4.59 7.94 20.04
N ASN A 39 -5.00 7.86 18.76
CA ASN A 39 -4.40 8.58 17.64
C ASN A 39 -2.88 8.36 17.46
N LEU A 40 -2.33 7.26 17.98
CA LEU A 40 -0.90 6.98 17.90
C LEU A 40 -0.44 6.58 16.50
N GLN A 41 -1.37 6.30 15.59
CA GLN A 41 -1.08 5.93 14.20
C GLN A 41 -0.02 4.81 14.15
N CYS A 42 -0.28 3.73 14.91
CA CYS A 42 0.63 2.59 15.11
C CYS A 42 0.85 1.72 13.85
N TRP A 43 0.91 2.32 12.68
CA TRP A 43 1.16 1.68 11.40
C TRP A 43 2.43 2.23 10.76
N ARG A 44 3.16 1.33 10.11
CA ARG A 44 4.28 1.64 9.22
C ARG A 44 3.98 0.93 7.90
N PHE A 45 4.06 1.67 6.80
CA PHE A 45 3.86 1.12 5.46
C PHE A 45 5.19 1.17 4.72
N LEU A 46 5.62 0.03 4.18
CA LEU A 46 6.76 -0.08 3.28
C LEU A 46 6.24 -0.38 1.88
N VAL A 47 6.56 0.47 0.91
CA VAL A 47 6.22 0.26 -0.49
C VAL A 47 7.44 -0.36 -1.17
N ILE A 48 7.30 -1.59 -1.64
CA ILE A 48 8.36 -2.33 -2.33
C ILE A 48 7.97 -2.45 -3.80
N ASP A 49 8.81 -1.91 -4.68
CA ASP A 49 8.78 -2.18 -6.11
C ASP A 49 10.09 -2.91 -6.43
N ASN A 50 10.04 -4.12 -6.98
CA ASN A 50 11.24 -4.91 -7.25
C ASN A 50 12.17 -4.27 -8.28
N ARG A 51 11.73 -3.23 -8.99
CA ARG A 51 12.59 -2.41 -9.86
C ARG A 51 13.45 -1.40 -9.08
N TRP A 52 13.20 -1.22 -7.78
CA TRP A 52 14.09 -0.54 -6.85
C TRP A 52 15.16 -1.53 -6.36
N GLU A 53 16.06 -1.95 -7.25
CA GLU A 53 17.27 -2.65 -6.83
C GLU A 53 18.13 -1.74 -5.94
N SER A 54 18.34 -2.20 -4.70
CA SER A 54 19.60 -2.18 -3.97
C SER A 54 20.46 -0.91 -4.07
N LYS A 55 19.96 0.25 -3.62
CA LYS A 55 20.84 1.38 -3.23
C LYS A 55 21.20 1.41 -1.74
N HIS A 56 20.89 0.36 -0.98
CA HIS A 56 21.09 0.31 0.48
C HIS A 56 22.00 -0.83 0.94
N ASN A 57 22.99 -1.25 0.13
CA ASN A 57 24.02 -2.21 0.58
C ASN A 57 25.44 -1.62 0.72
N ASP A 58 25.59 -0.29 0.79
CA ASP A 58 26.90 0.39 0.88
C ASP A 58 27.04 1.39 2.04
N GLN A 59 26.35 1.18 3.18
CA GLN A 59 26.71 1.86 4.43
C GLN A 59 26.53 0.91 5.63
N GLY A 60 27.63 0.26 6.01
CA GLY A 60 27.75 -0.63 7.17
C GLY A 60 28.87 -1.64 7.00
#